data_AF-A0A0D2CSB0-F1
#
_entry.id   AF-A0A0D2CSB0-F1
#
_cell.length_a   1.000
_cell.length_b   1.000
_cell.length_c   1.000
_cell.angle_alpha   90.00
_cell.angle_beta   90.00
_cell.angle_gamma   90.00
#
_symmetry.space_group_name_H-M   'P 1'
#
loop_
_entity.id
_entity.type
_entity.pdbx_description
1 polymer ?
#
loop_
_entity_poly.entity_id
_entity_poly.type
_entity_poly.pdbx_seq_one_letter_code
_entity_poly.pdbx_strand_id
1 'polypeptide(L)'
;MAMQNLAPELLARIFESLSSVPDIISLSLTCRYFYKILSKSQKLTLFFRALDETDGPVEDIIQLLTQNDNQLLHVRRTPPMSFALLSQVTAVACVARRYVDLYPKFRWPGAESAQRRSLDVHEARRLRRAIYRMWSYAKAFYQFPYRIPRTDLTAASERLQLLRSWSNDELFEVEDLRGMLEQLLATEICPTDGEVYSRIPEDAQRYHLSLQYPHLRPLESIWSAYGNLFHNSRDSDHNLNKPTVQELRIRYMQGWGSDLQNFYLVQSFLKFSPAQILWLYDNAIRRADVEKFIEQQTHDECFFDSRSLLFQDWLTVLNARGIDVQQVREAIWDGRMGIVNRDQLNRE
;
A
#
# COMPACT_ATOMS: atom_id res chain seq x y z
N MET A 1 -41.52 16.89 -15.65
CA MET A 1 -40.80 18.16 -15.38
C MET A 1 -39.36 17.99 -15.78
N ALA A 2 -38.74 18.96 -16.46
CA ALA A 2 -37.31 18.90 -16.78
C ALA A 2 -36.48 19.33 -15.56
N MET A 3 -35.38 18.61 -15.30
CA MET A 3 -34.50 18.83 -14.14
C MET A 3 -33.88 20.24 -14.12
N GLN A 4 -33.74 20.87 -15.29
CA GLN A 4 -33.29 22.26 -15.46
C GLN A 4 -34.26 23.32 -14.92
N ASN A 5 -35.52 22.95 -14.62
CA ASN A 5 -36.52 23.86 -14.08
C ASN A 5 -36.60 23.81 -12.54
N LEU A 6 -35.75 22.99 -11.89
CA LEU A 6 -35.65 22.91 -10.43
C LEU A 6 -34.97 24.17 -9.87
N ALA A 7 -35.35 24.53 -8.65
CA ALA A 7 -34.69 25.61 -7.91
C ALA A 7 -33.21 25.24 -7.65
N PRO A 8 -32.29 26.22 -7.65
CA PRO A 8 -30.85 25.96 -7.48
C PRO A 8 -30.53 25.29 -6.13
N GLU A 9 -31.33 25.52 -5.09
CA GLU A 9 -31.18 24.89 -3.78
C GLU A 9 -31.47 23.38 -3.84
N LEU A 10 -32.49 22.98 -4.61
CA LEU A 10 -32.81 21.56 -4.81
C LEU A 10 -31.72 20.87 -5.63
N LEU A 11 -31.17 21.55 -6.63
CA LEU A 11 -30.05 21.03 -7.41
C LEU A 11 -28.78 20.91 -6.56
N ALA A 12 -28.50 21.88 -5.68
CA ALA A 12 -27.40 21.78 -4.72
C ALA A 12 -27.57 20.59 -3.77
N ARG A 13 -28.79 20.34 -3.26
CA ARG A 13 -29.10 19.14 -2.47
C ARG A 13 -28.91 17.83 -3.23
N ILE A 14 -29.27 17.79 -4.51
CA ILE A 14 -29.00 16.63 -5.37
C ILE A 14 -27.49 16.39 -5.48
N PHE A 15 -26.70 17.44 -5.73
CA PHE A 15 -25.24 17.33 -5.74
C PHE A 15 -24.65 16.87 -4.40
N GLU A 16 -25.20 17.31 -3.26
CA GLU A 16 -24.80 16.88 -1.91
C GLU A 16 -25.15 15.42 -1.59
N SER A 17 -26.09 14.82 -2.34
CA SER A 17 -26.49 13.42 -2.19
C SER A 17 -25.62 12.45 -3.00
N LEU A 18 -24.80 12.97 -3.93
CA LEU A 18 -23.89 12.14 -4.71
C LEU A 18 -22.68 11.75 -3.86
N SER A 19 -22.46 10.44 -3.73
CA SER A 19 -21.34 9.86 -2.98
C SER A 19 -20.07 9.65 -3.82
N SER A 20 -20.18 9.79 -5.15
CA SER A 20 -19.11 9.45 -6.08
C SER A 20 -18.61 10.66 -6.87
N VAL A 21 -17.29 10.84 -6.92
CA VAL A 21 -16.62 11.88 -7.71
C VAL A 21 -17.00 11.84 -9.21
N PRO A 22 -16.96 10.68 -9.91
CA PRO A 22 -17.35 10.62 -11.33
C PRO A 22 -18.80 11.03 -11.56
N ASP A 23 -19.72 10.75 -10.63
CA ASP A 23 -21.13 11.14 -10.77
C ASP A 23 -21.29 12.65 -10.67
N ILE A 24 -20.58 13.30 -9.73
CA ILE A 24 -20.55 14.76 -9.60
C ILE A 24 -20.01 15.40 -10.88
N ILE A 25 -18.92 14.88 -11.43
CA ILE A 25 -18.33 15.36 -12.68
C ILE A 25 -19.32 15.18 -13.83
N SER A 26 -19.87 13.98 -13.98
CA SER A 26 -20.78 13.64 -15.07
C SER A 26 -22.02 14.53 -15.06
N LEU A 27 -22.66 14.69 -13.89
CA LEU A 27 -23.81 15.58 -13.73
C LEU A 27 -23.44 17.03 -14.05
N SER A 28 -22.27 17.50 -13.61
CA SER A 28 -21.79 18.86 -13.91
C SER A 28 -21.52 19.10 -15.40
N LEU A 29 -21.13 18.06 -16.15
CA LEU A 29 -20.82 18.14 -17.58
C LEU A 29 -22.05 18.02 -18.49
N THR A 30 -23.20 17.57 -17.98
CA THR A 30 -24.42 17.43 -18.79
C THR A 30 -24.92 18.76 -19.37
N CYS A 31 -24.80 19.87 -18.64
CA CYS A 31 -25.24 21.18 -19.12
C CYS A 31 -24.50 22.35 -18.47
N ARG A 32 -24.48 23.50 -19.18
CA ARG A 32 -23.85 24.74 -18.69
C ARG A 32 -24.48 25.28 -17.40
N TYR A 33 -25.77 25.02 -17.19
CA TYR A 33 -26.47 25.44 -15.99
C TYR A 33 -25.95 24.68 -14.77
N PHE A 34 -25.94 23.34 -14.79
CA PHE A 34 -25.41 22.51 -13.71
C PHE A 34 -23.93 22.78 -13.42
N TYR A 35 -23.13 23.07 -14.46
CA TYR A 35 -21.74 23.48 -14.26
C TYR A 35 -21.61 24.80 -13.49
N LYS A 36 -22.52 25.77 -13.66
CA LYS A 36 -22.44 27.11 -13.08
C LYS A 36 -23.12 27.25 -11.71
N ILE A 37 -24.06 26.38 -11.36
CA ILE A 37 -24.83 26.47 -10.10
C ILE A 37 -23.92 26.41 -8.88
N LEU A 38 -22.94 25.52 -8.89
CA LEU A 38 -22.02 25.36 -7.76
C LEU A 38 -20.81 26.29 -7.89
N SER A 39 -20.53 27.05 -6.84
CA SER A 39 -19.30 27.84 -6.75
C SER A 39 -18.07 26.91 -6.68
N LYS A 40 -16.88 27.44 -7.02
CA LYS A 40 -15.65 26.64 -6.98
C LYS A 40 -15.38 26.04 -5.59
N SER A 41 -15.67 26.76 -4.51
CA SER A 41 -15.49 26.28 -3.13
C SER A 41 -16.49 25.19 -2.74
N GLN A 42 -17.76 25.32 -3.17
CA GLN A 42 -18.77 24.28 -2.95
C GLN A 42 -18.40 22.98 -3.68
N LYS A 43 -17.92 23.08 -4.94
CA LYS A 43 -17.44 21.91 -5.69
C LYS A 43 -16.29 21.20 -4.99
N LEU A 44 -15.31 21.94 -4.48
CA LEU A 44 -14.19 21.35 -3.74
C LEU A 44 -14.68 20.60 -2.49
N THR A 45 -15.59 21.19 -1.73
CA THR A 45 -16.17 20.56 -0.54
C THR A 45 -16.89 19.25 -0.90
N LEU A 46 -17.67 19.25 -1.98
CA LEU A 46 -18.34 18.05 -2.49
C LEU A 46 -17.34 16.98 -2.93
N PHE A 47 -16.27 17.35 -3.64
CA PHE A 47 -15.25 16.39 -4.05
C PHE A 47 -14.50 15.78 -2.87
N PHE A 48 -14.10 16.57 -1.87
CA PHE A 48 -13.44 16.05 -0.68
C PHE A 48 -14.37 15.14 0.13
N ARG A 49 -15.67 15.46 0.21
CA ARG A 49 -16.67 14.59 0.85
C ARG A 49 -16.84 13.27 0.10
N ALA A 50 -17.03 13.31 -1.21
CA ALA A 50 -17.17 12.10 -2.03
C ALA A 50 -15.89 11.23 -1.99
N LEU A 51 -14.70 11.85 -1.98
CA LEU A 51 -13.44 11.13 -1.77
C LEU A 51 -13.34 10.54 -0.36
N ASP A 52 -13.84 11.22 0.67
CA ASP A 52 -13.83 10.65 2.01
C ASP A 52 -14.77 9.45 2.11
N GLU A 53 -15.95 9.49 1.52
CA GLU A 53 -16.88 8.36 1.47
C GLU A 53 -16.28 7.19 0.68
N THR A 54 -15.68 7.45 -0.48
CA THR A 54 -15.19 6.39 -1.37
C THR A 54 -13.80 5.89 -1.04
N ASP A 55 -12.86 6.74 -0.61
CA ASP A 55 -11.42 6.48 -0.41
C ASP A 55 -10.85 6.92 0.94
N GLY A 56 -11.70 7.42 1.84
CA GLY A 56 -11.26 7.97 3.11
C GLY A 56 -10.63 6.94 4.05
N PRO A 57 -10.07 7.41 5.17
CA PRO A 57 -10.19 8.78 5.69
C PRO A 57 -9.26 9.80 5.01
N VAL A 58 -9.83 10.88 4.46
CA VAL A 58 -9.09 11.95 3.77
C VAL A 58 -8.19 12.72 4.73
N GLU A 59 -8.58 12.83 6.01
CA GLU A 59 -7.75 13.48 7.04
C GLU A 59 -6.36 12.84 7.15
N ASP A 60 -6.27 11.50 7.10
CA ASP A 60 -5.00 10.79 7.21
C ASP A 60 -4.13 11.00 5.96
N ILE A 61 -4.75 11.08 4.78
CA ILE A 61 -4.06 11.44 3.52
C ILE A 61 -3.50 12.86 3.61
N ILE A 62 -4.30 13.79 4.14
CA ILE A 62 -3.87 15.18 4.34
C ILE A 62 -2.68 15.22 5.30
N GLN A 63 -2.70 14.47 6.41
CA GLN A 63 -1.55 14.41 7.32
C GLN A 63 -0.28 13.89 6.62
N LEU A 64 -0.41 12.85 5.81
CA LEU A 64 0.70 12.31 5.00
C LEU A 64 1.27 13.35 4.03
N LEU A 65 0.40 14.08 3.30
CA LEU A 65 0.82 15.04 2.29
C LEU A 65 1.43 16.31 2.90
N THR A 66 0.88 16.78 4.01
CA THR A 66 1.29 18.03 4.68
C THR A 66 2.38 17.84 5.72
N GLN A 67 2.95 16.64 5.81
CA GLN A 67 4.04 16.33 6.72
C GLN A 67 5.26 17.23 6.47
N ASN A 68 5.80 17.79 7.55
CA ASN A 68 6.99 18.64 7.57
C ASN A 68 7.80 18.31 8.84
N ASP A 69 9.12 18.32 8.74
CA ASP A 69 10.07 18.03 9.82
C ASP A 69 10.01 19.07 10.95
N ASN A 70 9.51 20.29 10.68
CA ASN A 70 9.45 21.37 11.66
C ASN A 70 8.28 21.27 12.66
N GLN A 71 7.44 20.24 12.56
CA GLN A 71 6.23 20.11 13.38
C GLN A 71 6.01 18.66 13.81
N LEU A 72 5.55 18.49 15.05
CA LEU A 72 5.26 17.18 15.63
C LEU A 72 4.19 16.42 14.82
N LEU A 73 4.46 15.15 14.54
CA LEU A 73 3.62 14.31 13.66
C LEU A 73 2.22 14.03 14.20
N HIS A 74 2.02 14.13 15.51
CA HIS A 74 0.72 13.90 16.16
C HIS A 74 -0.22 15.11 16.11
N VAL A 75 0.24 16.26 15.60
CA VAL A 75 -0.59 17.47 15.46
C VAL A 75 -1.33 17.42 14.12
N ARG A 76 -2.67 17.43 14.16
CA ARG A 76 -3.51 17.41 12.95
C ARG A 76 -3.43 18.73 12.20
N ARG A 77 -3.15 18.64 10.90
CA ARG A 77 -3.12 19.77 9.97
C ARG A 77 -4.40 19.87 9.15
N THR A 78 -4.88 21.09 8.96
CA THR A 78 -6.04 21.41 8.10
C THR A 78 -5.64 22.46 7.06
N PRO A 79 -5.02 22.05 5.94
CA PRO A 79 -4.65 22.96 4.86
C PRO A 79 -5.89 23.50 4.14
N PRO A 80 -5.78 24.65 3.45
CA PRO A 80 -6.88 25.15 2.63
C PRO A 80 -7.18 24.18 1.47
N MET A 81 -8.46 23.91 1.26
CA MET A 81 -8.93 23.04 0.17
C MET A 81 -8.58 23.66 -1.18
N SER A 82 -7.86 22.92 -2.02
CA SER A 82 -7.47 23.34 -3.37
C SER A 82 -7.54 22.17 -4.35
N PHE A 83 -7.64 22.46 -5.65
CA PHE A 83 -7.60 21.43 -6.69
C PHE A 83 -6.25 20.71 -6.76
N ALA A 84 -5.15 21.40 -6.42
CA ALA A 84 -3.84 20.77 -6.34
C ALA A 84 -3.77 19.73 -5.22
N LEU A 85 -4.28 20.09 -4.03
CA LEU A 85 -4.42 19.14 -2.91
C LEU A 85 -5.33 17.99 -3.28
N LEU A 86 -6.47 18.25 -3.94
CA LEU A 86 -7.39 17.22 -4.40
C LEU A 86 -6.69 16.20 -5.33
N SER A 87 -5.90 16.68 -6.29
CA SER A 87 -5.11 15.83 -7.19
C SER A 87 -4.11 14.95 -6.43
N GLN A 88 -3.38 15.53 -5.48
CA GLN A 88 -2.45 14.77 -4.64
C GLN A 88 -3.16 13.73 -3.78
N VAL A 89 -4.30 14.08 -3.18
CA VAL A 89 -5.13 13.17 -2.40
C VAL A 89 -5.61 12.00 -3.26
N THR A 90 -6.06 12.26 -4.50
CA THR A 90 -6.46 11.20 -5.41
C THR A 90 -5.33 10.26 -5.78
N ALA A 91 -4.10 10.75 -5.93
CA ALA A 91 -2.94 9.90 -6.24
C ALA A 91 -2.63 8.93 -5.09
N VAL A 92 -2.68 9.40 -3.84
CA VAL A 92 -2.52 8.56 -2.64
C VAL A 92 -3.68 7.56 -2.51
N ALA A 93 -4.91 8.01 -2.75
CA ALA A 93 -6.09 7.15 -2.72
C ALA A 93 -6.01 6.00 -3.74
N CYS A 94 -5.49 6.25 -4.95
CA CYS A 94 -5.29 5.21 -5.96
C CYS A 94 -4.35 4.09 -5.50
N VAL A 95 -3.28 4.43 -4.77
CA VAL A 95 -2.38 3.44 -4.16
C VAL A 95 -3.15 2.58 -3.15
N ALA A 96 -3.94 3.20 -2.28
CA ALA A 96 -4.68 2.45 -1.27
C ALA A 96 -5.81 1.59 -1.86
N ARG A 97 -6.51 2.06 -2.91
CA ARG A 97 -7.46 1.25 -3.69
C ARG A 97 -6.81 -0.04 -4.22
N ARG A 98 -5.61 0.07 -4.78
CA ARG A 98 -4.88 -1.10 -5.29
C ARG A 98 -4.59 -2.12 -4.20
N TYR A 99 -4.29 -1.68 -2.98
CA TYR A 99 -4.12 -2.59 -1.85
C TYR A 99 -5.43 -3.22 -1.38
N VAL A 100 -6.57 -2.53 -1.46
CA VAL A 100 -7.89 -3.12 -1.17
C VAL A 100 -8.15 -4.32 -2.09
N ASP A 101 -7.77 -4.22 -3.37
CA ASP A 101 -7.90 -5.32 -4.33
C ASP A 101 -6.92 -6.48 -4.03
N LEU A 102 -5.70 -6.16 -3.57
CA LEU A 102 -4.65 -7.15 -3.30
C LEU A 102 -4.80 -7.83 -1.95
N TYR A 103 -5.40 -7.18 -0.96
CA TYR A 103 -5.45 -7.64 0.42
C TYR A 103 -6.01 -9.07 0.57
N PRO A 104 -7.15 -9.44 -0.05
CA PRO A 104 -7.67 -10.80 0.04
C PRO A 104 -6.72 -11.88 -0.49
N LYS A 105 -5.86 -11.55 -1.47
CA LYS A 105 -4.93 -12.50 -2.09
C LYS A 105 -3.83 -12.91 -1.10
N PHE A 106 -3.32 -11.96 -0.33
CA PHE A 106 -2.19 -12.16 0.59
C PHE A 106 -2.62 -12.45 2.03
N ARG A 107 -3.82 -12.01 2.44
CA ARG A 107 -4.32 -12.28 3.80
C ARG A 107 -4.71 -13.74 4.02
N TRP A 108 -5.24 -14.41 3.00
CA TRP A 108 -5.68 -15.81 3.05
C TRP A 108 -4.93 -16.67 2.02
N PRO A 109 -3.66 -17.03 2.27
CA PRO A 109 -2.89 -17.89 1.39
C PRO A 109 -3.32 -19.37 1.52
N GLY A 110 -3.17 -20.14 0.44
CA GLY A 110 -3.28 -21.61 0.46
C GLY A 110 -4.59 -22.17 1.05
N ALA A 111 -4.49 -22.85 2.19
CA ALA A 111 -5.59 -23.59 2.83
C ALA A 111 -6.77 -22.69 3.26
N GLU A 112 -6.52 -21.42 3.53
CA GLU A 112 -7.56 -20.44 3.88
C GLU A 112 -8.19 -19.78 2.64
N SER A 113 -7.87 -20.24 1.42
CA SER A 113 -8.41 -19.67 0.18
C SER A 113 -9.95 -19.65 0.14
N ALA A 114 -10.61 -20.56 0.86
CA ALA A 114 -12.06 -20.61 0.99
C ALA A 114 -12.64 -19.36 1.68
N GLN A 115 -11.83 -18.62 2.44
CA GLN A 115 -12.22 -17.40 3.15
C GLN A 115 -11.95 -16.12 2.32
N ARG A 116 -11.40 -16.24 1.11
CA ARG A 116 -11.15 -15.11 0.21
C ARG A 116 -12.47 -14.49 -0.24
N ARG A 117 -12.70 -13.26 0.20
CA ARG A 117 -13.82 -12.43 -0.23
C ARG A 117 -13.37 -11.00 -0.48
N SER A 118 -14.19 -10.24 -1.19
CA SER A 118 -14.03 -8.78 -1.23
C SER A 118 -14.26 -8.20 0.17
N LEU A 119 -13.49 -7.15 0.48
CA LEU A 119 -13.67 -6.40 1.72
C LEU A 119 -14.98 -5.63 1.68
N ASP A 120 -15.64 -5.55 2.84
CA ASP A 120 -16.78 -4.66 3.02
C ASP A 120 -16.33 -3.19 3.04
N VAL A 121 -17.27 -2.24 2.86
CA VAL A 121 -17.00 -0.80 2.87
C VAL A 121 -16.29 -0.37 4.16
N HIS A 122 -16.68 -0.91 5.31
CA HIS A 122 -16.04 -0.59 6.58
C HIS A 122 -14.62 -1.17 6.68
N GLU A 123 -14.43 -2.41 6.24
CA GLU A 123 -13.12 -3.07 6.23
C GLU A 123 -12.15 -2.39 5.25
N ALA A 124 -12.63 -2.03 4.06
CA ALA A 124 -11.87 -1.30 3.07
C ALA A 124 -11.44 0.08 3.61
N ARG A 125 -12.33 0.78 4.34
CA ARG A 125 -11.98 2.05 5.00
C ARG A 125 -10.90 1.87 6.06
N ARG A 126 -10.95 0.80 6.87
CA ARG A 126 -9.92 0.47 7.88
C ARG A 126 -8.58 0.14 7.23
N LEU A 127 -8.59 -0.66 6.17
CA LEU A 127 -7.38 -0.98 5.41
C LEU A 127 -6.74 0.29 4.84
N ARG A 128 -7.53 1.17 4.22
CA ARG A 128 -7.02 2.45 3.70
C ARG A 128 -6.44 3.34 4.80
N ARG A 129 -7.12 3.44 5.93
CA ARG A 129 -6.59 4.13 7.13
C ARG A 129 -5.24 3.56 7.56
N ALA A 130 -5.12 2.24 7.68
CA ALA A 130 -3.87 1.57 8.03
C ALA A 130 -2.75 1.89 7.02
N ILE A 131 -3.07 1.89 5.72
CA ILE A 131 -2.12 2.21 4.65
C ILE A 131 -1.63 3.65 4.78
N TYR A 132 -2.53 4.62 4.94
CA TYR A 132 -2.15 6.03 5.06
C TYR A 132 -1.26 6.29 6.28
N ARG A 133 -1.55 5.64 7.40
CA ARG A 133 -0.78 5.78 8.64
C ARG A 133 0.57 5.10 8.59
N MET A 134 0.64 3.90 8.05
CA MET A 134 1.91 3.22 7.83
C MET A 134 2.78 3.98 6.81
N TRP A 135 2.16 4.58 5.79
CA TRP A 135 2.87 5.48 4.86
C TRP A 135 3.37 6.72 5.57
N SER A 136 2.55 7.37 6.41
CA SER A 136 2.97 8.55 7.17
C SER A 136 4.13 8.21 8.11
N TYR A 137 4.09 7.03 8.74
CA TYR A 137 5.19 6.51 9.55
C TYR A 137 6.47 6.33 8.71
N ALA A 138 6.37 5.66 7.55
CA ALA A 138 7.53 5.43 6.68
C ALA A 138 8.12 6.75 6.15
N LYS A 139 7.28 7.69 5.74
CA LYS A 139 7.70 9.01 5.27
C LYS A 139 8.40 9.82 6.37
N ALA A 140 7.94 9.71 7.62
CA ALA A 140 8.54 10.39 8.76
C ALA A 140 9.89 9.83 9.20
N PHE A 141 10.03 8.51 9.23
CA PHE A 141 11.15 7.90 9.94
C PHE A 141 12.11 7.11 9.05
N TYR A 142 11.73 6.84 7.80
CA TYR A 142 12.54 6.04 6.87
C TYR A 142 13.02 6.80 5.64
N GLN A 143 12.64 8.07 5.46
CA GLN A 143 13.09 8.88 4.33
C GLN A 143 14.50 9.45 4.55
N PHE A 144 15.36 9.30 3.54
CA PHE A 144 16.70 9.90 3.48
C PHE A 144 16.62 11.44 3.52
N PRO A 145 17.54 12.18 4.17
CA PRO A 145 18.83 11.76 4.75
C PRO A 145 18.79 11.29 6.21
N TYR A 146 17.63 11.27 6.86
CA TYR A 146 17.52 11.10 8.30
C TYR A 146 17.50 9.62 8.71
N ARG A 147 18.62 8.92 8.50
CA ARG A 147 18.91 7.66 9.22
C ARG A 147 19.41 8.02 10.61
N ILE A 148 18.49 8.18 11.54
CA ILE A 148 18.86 8.54 12.91
C ILE A 148 19.57 7.32 13.56
N PRO A 149 20.78 7.49 14.12
CA PRO A 149 21.53 6.40 14.73
C PRO A 149 20.77 5.79 15.92
N ARG A 150 21.00 4.49 16.18
CA ARG A 150 20.38 3.66 17.24
C ARG A 150 20.26 4.33 18.63
N THR A 151 21.20 5.20 18.94
CA THR A 151 21.37 5.79 20.26
C THR A 151 20.55 7.06 20.46
N ASP A 152 19.86 7.54 19.42
CA ASP A 152 19.06 8.74 19.56
C ASP A 152 17.72 8.41 20.22
N LEU A 153 17.72 8.50 21.56
CA LEU A 153 16.53 8.33 22.38
C LEU A 153 15.42 9.32 21.97
N THR A 154 15.76 10.45 21.35
CA THR A 154 14.76 11.45 20.92
C THR A 154 13.93 10.94 19.76
N ALA A 155 14.56 10.37 18.73
CA ALA A 155 13.87 9.75 17.60
C ALA A 155 13.07 8.52 17.97
N ALA A 156 13.56 7.71 18.93
CA ALA A 156 12.77 6.63 19.49
C ALA A 156 11.53 7.17 20.22
N SER A 157 11.68 8.25 20.99
CA SER A 157 10.57 8.91 21.70
C SER A 157 9.51 9.45 20.73
N GLU A 158 9.89 10.13 19.65
CA GLU A 158 8.95 10.68 18.66
C GLU A 158 8.14 9.60 17.94
N ARG A 159 8.79 8.49 17.56
CA ARG A 159 8.14 7.32 16.95
C ARG A 159 7.10 6.71 17.89
N LEU A 160 7.48 6.52 19.15
CA LEU A 160 6.57 6.01 20.17
C LEU A 160 5.45 7.00 20.48
N GLN A 161 5.71 8.31 20.48
CA GLN A 161 4.67 9.33 20.68
C GLN A 161 3.63 9.31 19.57
N LEU A 162 4.04 9.14 18.31
CA LEU A 162 3.10 9.00 17.20
C LEU A 162 2.22 7.76 17.39
N LEU A 163 2.82 6.59 17.65
CA LEU A 163 2.05 5.36 17.87
C LEU A 163 1.13 5.43 19.10
N ARG A 164 1.57 6.12 20.16
CA ARG A 164 0.75 6.34 21.36
C ARG A 164 -0.50 7.19 21.10
N SER A 165 -0.47 8.03 20.06
CA SER A 165 -1.62 8.87 19.68
C SER A 165 -2.76 8.08 19.00
N TRP A 166 -2.49 6.87 18.51
CA TRP A 166 -3.48 6.02 17.84
C TRP A 166 -4.21 5.11 18.83
N SER A 167 -5.47 4.79 18.53
CA SER A 167 -6.25 3.85 19.33
C SER A 167 -5.70 2.42 19.22
N ASN A 168 -6.17 1.51 20.09
CA ASN A 168 -5.76 0.11 20.00
C ASN A 168 -6.22 -0.53 18.68
N ASP A 169 -7.48 -0.27 18.27
CA ASP A 169 -8.02 -0.80 17.01
C ASP A 169 -7.18 -0.35 15.81
N GLU A 170 -6.76 0.91 15.81
CA GLU A 170 -5.92 1.46 14.74
C GLU A 170 -4.52 0.84 14.74
N LEU A 171 -3.95 0.52 15.90
CA LEU A 171 -2.69 -0.22 16.00
C LEU A 171 -2.83 -1.67 15.52
N PHE A 172 -3.98 -2.30 15.75
CA PHE A 172 -4.25 -3.66 15.28
C PHE A 172 -4.44 -3.70 13.76
N GLU A 173 -5.12 -2.70 13.20
CA GLU A 173 -5.27 -2.55 11.74
C GLU A 173 -3.93 -2.36 11.04
N VAL A 174 -3.01 -1.58 11.63
CA VAL A 174 -1.65 -1.40 11.10
C VAL A 174 -0.84 -2.70 11.18
N GLU A 175 -1.00 -3.48 12.26
CA GLU A 175 -0.32 -4.79 12.40
C GLU A 175 -0.85 -5.82 11.39
N ASP A 176 -2.16 -5.85 11.15
CA ASP A 176 -2.79 -6.71 10.13
C ASP A 176 -2.29 -6.35 8.72
N LEU A 177 -2.24 -5.05 8.39
CA LEU A 177 -1.62 -4.57 7.15
C LEU A 177 -0.14 -4.98 7.06
N ARG A 178 0.63 -4.81 8.14
CA ARG A 178 2.04 -5.16 8.18
C ARG A 178 2.25 -6.64 7.88
N GLY A 179 1.46 -7.53 8.50
CA GLY A 179 1.48 -8.97 8.21
C GLY A 179 1.14 -9.30 6.76
N MET A 180 0.14 -8.63 6.18
CA MET A 180 -0.17 -8.77 4.74
C MET A 180 1.00 -8.35 3.85
N LEU A 181 1.67 -7.25 4.17
CA LEU A 181 2.85 -6.79 3.43
C LEU A 181 4.05 -7.72 3.61
N GLU A 182 4.26 -8.30 4.79
CA GLU A 182 5.28 -9.33 5.00
C GLU A 182 5.03 -10.52 4.08
N GLN A 183 3.79 -10.99 4.00
CA GLN A 183 3.41 -12.07 3.10
C GLN A 183 3.62 -11.68 1.63
N LEU A 184 3.20 -10.48 1.22
CA LEU A 184 3.44 -9.99 -0.14
C LEU A 184 4.93 -9.92 -0.47
N LEU A 185 5.74 -9.36 0.43
CA LEU A 185 7.18 -9.24 0.26
C LEU A 185 7.83 -10.61 0.18
N ALA A 186 7.59 -11.48 1.15
CA ALA A 186 8.16 -12.82 1.19
C ALA A 186 7.76 -13.64 -0.04
N THR A 187 6.52 -13.52 -0.52
CA THR A 187 6.07 -14.36 -1.64
C THR A 187 6.43 -13.77 -3.01
N GLU A 188 6.37 -12.46 -3.22
CA GLU A 188 6.40 -11.86 -4.56
C GLU A 188 7.63 -11.00 -4.84
N ILE A 189 8.33 -10.50 -3.81
CA ILE A 189 9.46 -9.56 -4.00
C ILE A 189 10.77 -10.19 -3.56
N CYS A 190 10.80 -10.74 -2.35
CA CYS A 190 11.96 -11.40 -1.77
C CYS A 190 11.67 -12.82 -1.26
N PRO A 191 11.32 -13.76 -2.17
CA PRO A 191 11.17 -15.17 -1.83
C PRO A 191 12.49 -15.82 -1.48
N THR A 192 12.43 -16.84 -0.62
CA THR A 192 13.60 -17.68 -0.32
C THR A 192 13.86 -18.65 -1.46
N ASP A 193 15.08 -19.18 -1.51
CA ASP A 193 15.46 -20.17 -2.52
C ASP A 193 14.55 -21.41 -2.45
N GLY A 194 14.15 -21.81 -1.24
CA GLY A 194 13.20 -22.90 -1.02
C GLY A 194 11.80 -22.60 -1.56
N GLU A 195 11.32 -21.37 -1.39
CA GLU A 195 10.02 -20.95 -1.91
C GLU A 195 10.00 -20.81 -3.43
N VAL A 196 11.11 -20.37 -4.04
CA VAL A 196 11.25 -20.38 -5.50
C VAL A 196 11.26 -21.82 -6.01
N TYR A 197 11.98 -22.73 -5.33
CA TYR A 197 12.05 -24.14 -5.71
C TYR A 197 10.68 -24.84 -5.65
N SER A 198 9.88 -24.57 -4.61
CA SER A 198 8.57 -25.20 -4.44
C SER A 198 7.54 -24.82 -5.51
N ARG A 199 7.73 -23.68 -6.20
CA ARG A 199 6.87 -23.22 -7.31
C ARG A 199 7.16 -23.92 -8.64
N ILE A 200 8.30 -24.60 -8.74
CA ILE A 200 8.66 -25.36 -9.95
C ILE A 200 7.85 -26.67 -9.92
N PRO A 201 7.09 -27.03 -10.98
CA PRO A 201 6.35 -28.28 -11.02
C PRO A 201 7.28 -29.49 -10.88
N GLU A 202 6.85 -30.55 -10.19
CA GLU A 202 7.68 -31.71 -9.83
C GLU A 202 8.37 -32.38 -11.03
N ASP A 203 7.73 -32.36 -12.20
CA ASP A 203 8.29 -32.88 -13.45
C ASP A 203 9.54 -32.11 -13.89
N ALA A 204 9.61 -30.81 -13.61
CA ALA A 204 10.74 -29.94 -13.90
C ALA A 204 11.79 -29.91 -12.76
N GLN A 205 11.38 -30.21 -11.52
CA GLN A 205 12.28 -30.26 -10.36
C GLN A 205 13.38 -31.33 -10.51
N ARG A 206 13.06 -32.47 -11.15
CA ARG A 206 14.01 -33.58 -11.42
C ARG A 206 15.17 -33.16 -12.34
N TYR A 207 14.95 -32.20 -13.23
CA TYR A 207 15.98 -31.66 -14.13
C TYR A 207 16.77 -30.48 -13.52
N HIS A 208 16.24 -29.87 -12.46
CA HIS A 208 16.84 -28.70 -11.82
C HIS A 208 18.02 -29.05 -10.89
N LEU A 209 18.04 -30.27 -10.34
CA LEU A 209 19.16 -30.79 -9.55
C LEU A 209 20.46 -30.95 -10.36
N SER A 210 20.37 -30.99 -11.70
CA SER A 210 21.54 -31.08 -12.59
C SER A 210 22.07 -29.72 -13.05
N LEU A 211 21.47 -28.59 -12.63
CA LEU A 211 21.78 -27.25 -13.14
C LEU A 211 22.10 -26.22 -12.05
N GLN A 212 22.63 -26.66 -10.89
CA GLN A 212 23.09 -25.78 -9.80
C GLN A 212 24.28 -24.84 -10.13
N TYR A 213 24.58 -24.56 -11.41
CA TYR A 213 25.52 -23.52 -11.81
C TYR A 213 25.02 -22.75 -13.05
N PRO A 214 24.39 -21.57 -12.89
CA PRO A 214 23.96 -20.73 -14.00
C PRO A 214 25.06 -19.73 -14.43
N HIS A 215 26.34 -20.12 -14.43
CA HIS A 215 27.39 -19.25 -14.98
C HIS A 215 27.57 -19.36 -16.49
N LEU A 216 26.90 -20.28 -17.19
CA LEU A 216 27.08 -20.46 -18.64
C LEU A 216 25.76 -20.84 -19.33
N ARG A 217 24.93 -19.85 -19.65
CA ARG A 217 24.11 -19.93 -20.88
C ARG A 217 24.42 -18.71 -21.75
N PRO A 218 24.88 -18.90 -23.00
CA PRO A 218 25.29 -17.81 -23.86
C PRO A 218 24.18 -16.81 -24.14
N LEU A 219 24.59 -15.57 -23.97
CA LEU A 219 23.93 -14.29 -24.12
C LEU A 219 23.75 -13.93 -25.61
N GLU A 220 22.73 -14.45 -26.32
CA GLU A 220 22.57 -14.04 -27.75
C GLU A 220 21.14 -13.68 -28.23
N SER A 221 20.09 -13.79 -27.42
CA SER A 221 18.73 -13.38 -27.87
C SER A 221 18.06 -12.30 -26.98
N ILE A 222 18.74 -11.86 -25.93
CA ILE A 222 18.12 -11.09 -24.84
C ILE A 222 17.93 -9.61 -25.21
N TRP A 223 18.78 -9.01 -26.05
CA TRP A 223 18.77 -7.54 -26.26
C TRP A 223 17.61 -6.99 -27.10
N SER A 224 16.88 -7.82 -27.86
CA SER A 224 15.76 -7.32 -28.68
C SER A 224 14.49 -7.06 -27.85
N ALA A 225 14.30 -7.73 -26.71
CA ALA A 225 13.08 -7.59 -25.90
C ALA A 225 13.08 -6.34 -24.99
N TYR A 226 14.25 -5.84 -24.58
CA TYR A 226 14.34 -4.69 -23.67
C TYR A 226 14.23 -3.34 -24.38
N GLY A 227 14.53 -3.28 -25.68
CA GLY A 227 14.47 -2.03 -26.47
C GLY A 227 13.05 -1.44 -26.62
N ASN A 228 12.01 -2.27 -26.44
CA ASN A 228 10.62 -1.86 -26.64
C ASN A 228 9.86 -1.54 -25.34
N LEU A 229 10.50 -1.61 -24.17
CA LEU A 229 9.86 -1.34 -22.88
C LEU A 229 10.03 0.11 -22.40
N PHE A 230 11.05 0.83 -22.90
CA PHE A 230 11.36 2.20 -22.47
C PHE A 230 10.84 3.30 -23.42
N HIS A 231 10.17 2.91 -24.51
CA HIS A 231 9.43 3.85 -25.36
C HIS A 231 7.94 3.57 -25.25
N ASN A 232 7.20 4.50 -24.65
CA ASN A 232 5.81 4.73 -25.04
C ASN A 232 5.40 6.18 -24.72
N SER A 233 5.50 7.01 -25.75
CA SER A 233 4.47 8.02 -25.99
C SER A 233 3.70 7.52 -27.21
N ARG A 234 2.44 7.11 -26.97
CA ARG A 234 1.40 6.78 -27.96
C ARG A 234 1.61 5.44 -28.69
N ASP A 235 1.04 4.37 -28.15
CA ASP A 235 0.03 3.64 -28.92
C ASP A 235 -0.76 2.68 -28.04
N SER A 236 -2.08 2.85 -28.12
CA SER A 236 -3.10 1.97 -27.60
C SER A 236 -3.17 0.72 -28.46
N ASP A 237 -2.50 -0.35 -28.04
CA ASP A 237 -2.65 -1.66 -28.70
C ASP A 237 -2.73 -2.80 -27.67
N HIS A 238 -3.96 -3.32 -27.52
CA HIS A 238 -4.31 -4.49 -26.72
C HIS A 238 -3.68 -5.77 -27.30
N ASN A 239 -2.40 -5.99 -27.03
CA ASN A 239 -1.73 -7.26 -27.30
C ASN A 239 -2.04 -8.26 -26.17
N LEU A 240 -3.09 -9.07 -26.36
CA LEU A 240 -3.52 -10.16 -25.46
C LEU A 240 -2.47 -11.26 -25.22
N ASN A 241 -1.35 -11.26 -25.95
CA ASN A 241 -0.30 -12.28 -25.86
C ASN A 241 0.96 -11.80 -25.11
N LYS A 242 0.96 -10.60 -24.52
CA LYS A 242 2.09 -10.16 -23.68
C LYS A 242 1.97 -10.82 -22.31
N PRO A 243 2.95 -11.63 -21.87
CA PRO A 243 2.89 -12.27 -20.56
C PRO A 243 2.83 -11.20 -19.48
N THR A 244 1.96 -11.41 -18.49
CA THR A 244 1.82 -10.47 -17.38
C THR A 244 3.12 -10.39 -16.57
N VAL A 245 3.35 -9.28 -15.86
CA VAL A 245 4.53 -9.14 -14.98
C VAL A 245 4.61 -10.29 -13.98
N GLN A 246 3.46 -10.78 -13.51
CA GLN A 246 3.35 -11.92 -12.61
C GLN A 246 3.80 -13.24 -13.26
N GLU A 247 3.38 -13.50 -14.51
CA GLU A 247 3.85 -14.67 -15.27
C GLU A 247 5.36 -14.61 -15.54
N LEU A 248 5.87 -13.43 -15.90
CA LEU A 248 7.30 -13.22 -16.10
C LEU A 248 8.07 -13.42 -14.80
N ARG A 249 7.53 -12.93 -13.68
CA ARG A 249 8.12 -13.14 -12.37
C ARG A 249 8.23 -14.62 -12.06
N ILE A 250 7.15 -15.39 -12.17
CA ILE A 250 7.17 -16.85 -11.92
C ILE A 250 8.27 -17.55 -12.74
N ARG A 251 8.52 -17.10 -13.98
CA ARG A 251 9.53 -17.71 -14.86
C ARG A 251 10.97 -17.32 -14.50
N TYR A 252 11.21 -16.10 -14.02
CA TYR A 252 12.56 -15.53 -13.85
C TYR A 252 12.91 -15.19 -12.41
N MET A 253 12.07 -15.56 -11.44
CA MET A 253 12.29 -15.26 -10.04
C MET A 253 13.57 -15.93 -9.54
N GLN A 254 14.31 -15.17 -8.73
CA GLN A 254 15.50 -15.66 -8.05
C GLN A 254 15.27 -15.48 -6.56
N GLY A 255 15.66 -16.50 -5.79
CA GLY A 255 15.55 -16.43 -4.35
C GLY A 255 16.59 -15.48 -3.75
N TRP A 256 16.28 -15.04 -2.53
CA TRP A 256 17.11 -14.13 -1.74
C TRP A 256 17.93 -14.89 -0.68
N GLY A 257 18.16 -16.19 -0.89
CA GLY A 257 18.91 -17.03 0.03
C GLY A 257 18.03 -17.87 0.96
N SER A 258 18.58 -18.17 2.14
CA SER A 258 17.98 -19.07 3.14
C SER A 258 16.89 -18.41 3.99
N ASP A 259 15.96 -19.23 4.51
CA ASP A 259 14.84 -18.80 5.35
C ASP A 259 15.25 -18.00 6.60
N LEU A 260 16.41 -18.32 7.19
CA LEU A 260 16.91 -17.65 8.40
C LEU A 260 17.15 -16.14 8.18
N GLN A 261 17.64 -15.78 6.99
CA GLN A 261 17.97 -14.39 6.65
C GLN A 261 16.75 -13.62 6.12
N ASN A 262 15.74 -14.34 5.62
CA ASN A 262 14.57 -13.73 4.99
C ASN A 262 13.78 -12.84 5.95
N PHE A 263 13.67 -13.20 7.23
CA PHE A 263 12.96 -12.39 8.21
C PHE A 263 13.51 -10.95 8.27
N TYR A 264 14.82 -10.78 8.46
CA TYR A 264 15.45 -9.45 8.55
C TYR A 264 15.45 -8.71 7.21
N LEU A 265 15.51 -9.46 6.11
CA LEU A 265 15.39 -8.91 4.78
C LEU A 265 14.00 -8.28 4.57
N VAL A 266 12.94 -9.04 4.81
CA VAL A 266 11.54 -8.58 4.72
C VAL A 266 11.30 -7.37 5.63
N GLN A 267 11.80 -7.42 6.87
CA GLN A 267 11.71 -6.26 7.78
C GLN A 267 12.36 -5.00 7.21
N SER A 268 13.48 -5.15 6.51
CA SER A 268 14.16 -4.01 5.88
C SER A 268 13.36 -3.45 4.71
N PHE A 269 12.68 -4.30 3.93
CA PHE A 269 11.77 -3.87 2.87
C PHE A 269 10.53 -3.16 3.38
N LEU A 270 10.04 -3.46 4.58
CA LEU A 270 8.91 -2.74 5.20
C LEU A 270 9.19 -1.26 5.50
N LYS A 271 10.44 -0.81 5.34
CA LYS A 271 10.77 0.63 5.36
C LYS A 271 10.25 1.39 4.15
N PHE A 272 10.06 0.69 3.03
CA PHE A 272 9.53 1.33 1.85
C PHE A 272 8.10 1.79 2.09
N SER A 273 7.76 2.92 1.48
CA SER A 273 6.37 3.37 1.48
C SER A 273 5.47 2.37 0.74
N PRO A 274 4.18 2.29 1.07
CA PRO A 274 3.22 1.46 0.34
C PRO A 274 3.25 1.67 -1.17
N ALA A 275 3.47 2.90 -1.66
CA ALA A 275 3.60 3.17 -3.09
C ALA A 275 4.86 2.53 -3.71
N GLN A 276 6.00 2.56 -3.01
CA GLN A 276 7.25 1.93 -3.46
C GLN A 276 7.12 0.40 -3.47
N ILE A 277 6.47 -0.19 -2.46
CA ILE A 277 6.20 -1.65 -2.44
C ILE A 277 5.28 -2.05 -3.60
N LEU A 278 4.21 -1.28 -3.89
CA LEU A 278 3.38 -1.55 -5.07
C LEU A 278 4.17 -1.41 -6.36
N TRP A 279 5.04 -0.41 -6.46
CA TRP A 279 5.88 -0.23 -7.65
C TRP A 279 6.77 -1.45 -7.88
N LEU A 280 7.40 -1.99 -6.83
CA LEU A 280 8.16 -3.24 -6.91
C LEU A 280 7.26 -4.40 -7.34
N TYR A 281 6.08 -4.53 -6.75
CA TYR A 281 5.13 -5.59 -7.08
C TYR A 281 4.61 -5.52 -8.54
N ASP A 282 4.44 -4.34 -9.11
CA ASP A 282 3.92 -4.18 -10.48
C ASP A 282 5.02 -4.13 -11.54
N ASN A 283 6.29 -3.83 -11.19
CA ASN A 283 7.36 -3.59 -12.17
C ASN A 283 8.61 -4.48 -12.02
N ALA A 284 8.95 -4.93 -10.81
CA ALA A 284 10.18 -5.69 -10.59
C ALA A 284 9.98 -7.17 -10.92
N ILE A 285 10.76 -7.71 -11.85
CA ILE A 285 10.65 -9.11 -12.27
C ILE A 285 11.77 -9.94 -11.64
N ARG A 286 13.00 -9.41 -11.64
CA ARG A 286 14.19 -10.09 -11.13
C ARG A 286 14.70 -9.43 -9.87
N ARG A 287 15.47 -10.19 -9.09
CA ARG A 287 16.22 -9.68 -7.94
C ARG A 287 17.07 -8.46 -8.29
N ALA A 288 17.75 -8.47 -9.44
CA ALA A 288 18.55 -7.35 -9.91
C ALA A 288 17.74 -6.05 -10.14
N ASP A 289 16.46 -6.16 -10.52
CA ASP A 289 15.59 -4.98 -10.69
C ASP A 289 15.28 -4.34 -9.33
N VAL A 290 15.08 -5.18 -8.31
CA VAL A 290 14.86 -4.76 -6.92
C VAL A 290 16.12 -4.12 -6.34
N GLU A 291 17.29 -4.75 -6.54
CA GLU A 291 18.59 -4.20 -6.10
C GLU A 291 18.85 -2.83 -6.74
N LYS A 292 18.63 -2.70 -8.06
CA LYS A 292 18.74 -1.42 -8.76
C LYS A 292 17.75 -0.37 -8.23
N PHE A 293 16.53 -0.77 -7.90
CA PHE A 293 15.56 0.15 -7.30
C PHE A 293 16.01 0.65 -5.92
N ILE A 294 16.56 -0.25 -5.09
CA ILE A 294 17.12 0.11 -3.77
C ILE A 294 18.24 1.13 -3.95
N GLU A 295 19.20 0.87 -4.84
CA GLU A 295 20.32 1.79 -5.13
C GLU A 295 19.82 3.17 -5.58
N GLN A 296 18.79 3.22 -6.42
CA GLN A 296 18.21 4.46 -6.93
C GLN A 296 17.41 5.25 -5.90
N GLN A 297 16.65 4.57 -5.05
CA GLN A 297 15.75 5.23 -4.09
C GLN A 297 16.43 5.60 -2.79
N THR A 298 17.38 4.78 -2.34
CA THR A 298 17.97 4.89 -1.01
C THR A 298 19.34 5.57 -1.05
N HIS A 299 20.06 5.45 -2.17
CA HIS A 299 21.46 5.89 -2.32
C HIS A 299 22.36 5.44 -1.14
N ASP A 300 22.00 4.33 -0.49
CA ASP A 300 22.59 3.85 0.75
C ASP A 300 23.05 2.40 0.60
N GLU A 301 24.36 2.20 0.73
CA GLU A 301 24.99 0.88 0.68
C GLU A 301 24.58 -0.01 1.87
N CYS A 302 24.08 0.59 2.96
CA CYS A 302 23.71 -0.07 4.22
C CYS A 302 22.18 -0.12 4.44
N PHE A 303 21.38 -0.18 3.37
CA PHE A 303 19.91 -0.24 3.46
C PHE A 303 19.41 -1.37 4.37
N PHE A 304 20.02 -2.55 4.21
CA PHE A 304 19.71 -3.78 4.93
C PHE A 304 20.22 -3.81 6.38
N ASP A 305 21.12 -2.89 6.77
CA ASP A 305 21.60 -2.77 8.16
C ASP A 305 20.58 -2.07 9.07
N SER A 306 19.30 -2.25 8.76
CA SER A 306 18.21 -1.63 9.48
C SER A 306 18.06 -2.18 10.89
N ARG A 307 18.09 -1.27 11.87
CA ARG A 307 18.06 -1.63 13.28
C ARG A 307 16.89 -0.99 14.04
N SER A 308 15.96 -0.33 13.34
CA SER A 308 14.72 0.24 13.89
C SER A 308 13.50 -0.33 13.17
N LEU A 309 12.72 -1.13 13.90
CA LEU A 309 11.61 -1.91 13.37
C LEU A 309 10.30 -1.32 13.87
N LEU A 310 9.39 -0.97 12.96
CA LEU A 310 8.02 -0.55 13.32
C LEU A 310 7.38 -1.55 14.31
N PHE A 311 7.62 -2.84 14.10
CA PHE A 311 7.16 -3.90 14.99
C PHE A 311 7.66 -3.72 16.43
N GLN A 312 8.94 -3.38 16.63
CA GLN A 312 9.49 -3.16 17.97
C GLN A 312 8.85 -1.94 18.67
N ASP A 313 8.59 -0.87 17.91
CA ASP A 313 7.93 0.31 18.46
C ASP A 313 6.46 0.00 18.82
N TRP A 314 5.77 -0.78 18.00
CA TRP A 314 4.41 -1.28 18.27
C TRP A 314 4.35 -2.16 19.52
N LEU A 315 5.28 -3.12 19.66
CA LEU A 315 5.43 -3.95 20.86
C LEU A 315 5.59 -3.09 22.12
N THR A 316 6.46 -2.09 22.04
CA THR A 316 6.76 -1.20 23.17
C THR A 316 5.52 -0.41 23.60
N VAL A 317 4.70 0.04 22.66
CA VAL A 317 3.45 0.76 22.96
C VAL A 317 2.39 -0.16 23.56
N LEU A 318 2.20 -1.37 23.04
CA LEU A 318 1.22 -2.31 23.59
C LEU A 318 1.58 -2.81 24.98
N ASN A 319 2.85 -3.13 25.21
CA ASN A 319 3.34 -3.50 26.54
C ASN A 319 3.14 -2.35 27.54
N ALA A 320 3.38 -1.10 27.13
CA ALA A 320 3.12 0.06 27.97
C ALA A 320 1.62 0.28 28.25
N ARG A 321 0.72 -0.25 27.42
CA ARG A 321 -0.74 -0.26 27.62
C ARG A 321 -1.22 -1.48 28.42
N GLY A 322 -0.34 -2.40 28.79
CA GLY A 322 -0.68 -3.63 29.51
C GLY A 322 -1.42 -4.67 28.66
N ILE A 323 -1.28 -4.62 27.34
CA ILE A 323 -1.94 -5.53 26.40
C ILE A 323 -1.00 -6.68 26.07
N ASP A 324 -1.51 -7.93 26.14
CA ASP A 324 -0.75 -9.09 25.71
C ASP A 324 -0.66 -9.15 24.18
N VAL A 325 0.54 -8.84 23.69
CA VAL A 325 0.88 -8.83 22.28
C VAL A 325 0.60 -10.18 21.60
N GLN A 326 0.94 -11.29 22.24
CA GLN A 326 0.84 -12.61 21.62
C GLN A 326 -0.63 -12.93 21.31
N GLN A 327 -1.49 -12.74 22.30
CA GLN A 327 -2.94 -12.93 22.18
C GLN A 327 -3.55 -12.01 21.12
N VAL A 328 -3.10 -10.76 21.04
CA VAL A 328 -3.57 -9.82 20.02
C VAL A 328 -3.18 -10.30 18.62
N ARG A 329 -1.93 -10.75 18.41
CA ARG A 329 -1.50 -11.23 17.09
C ARG A 329 -2.28 -12.47 16.67
N GLU A 330 -2.50 -13.41 17.58
CA GLU A 330 -3.35 -14.58 17.33
C GLU A 330 -4.78 -14.17 16.97
N ALA A 331 -5.37 -13.21 17.71
CA ALA A 331 -6.70 -12.68 17.39
C ALA A 331 -6.76 -11.96 16.03
N ILE A 332 -5.69 -11.26 15.63
CA ILE A 332 -5.57 -10.65 14.30
C ILE A 332 -5.50 -11.74 13.23
N TRP A 333 -4.68 -12.78 13.42
CA TRP A 333 -4.57 -13.91 12.49
C TRP A 333 -5.89 -14.67 12.33
N ASP A 334 -6.66 -14.84 13.40
CA ASP A 334 -7.97 -15.48 13.36
C ASP A 334 -9.06 -14.60 12.69
N GLY A 335 -8.77 -13.32 12.45
CA GLY A 335 -9.74 -12.34 11.92
C GLY A 335 -10.79 -11.90 12.96
N ARG A 336 -10.46 -12.02 14.25
CA ARG A 336 -11.27 -11.49 15.37
C ARG A 336 -10.97 -10.02 15.65
N MET A 337 -9.75 -9.57 15.32
CA MET A 337 -9.29 -8.19 15.47
C MET A 337 -8.54 -7.74 14.20
N GLY A 338 -8.36 -6.42 14.04
CA GLY A 338 -7.66 -5.84 12.88
C GLY A 338 -8.61 -5.29 11.82
N ILE A 339 -8.21 -5.40 10.56
CA ILE A 339 -8.96 -4.85 9.42
C ILE A 339 -10.24 -5.64 9.20
N VAL A 340 -10.11 -6.97 9.16
CA VAL A 340 -11.24 -7.89 9.07
C VAL A 340 -11.67 -8.23 10.49
N ASN A 341 -12.92 -7.87 10.83
CA ASN A 341 -13.50 -8.18 12.12
C ASN A 341 -14.77 -9.00 11.95
N ARG A 342 -14.65 -10.31 12.11
CA ARG A 342 -15.78 -11.26 12.01
C ARG A 342 -16.86 -11.04 13.06
N ASP A 343 -16.48 -10.56 14.23
CA ASP A 343 -17.42 -10.37 15.34
C ASP A 343 -18.32 -9.15 15.13
N GLN A 344 -17.90 -8.21 14.28
CA GLN A 344 -18.74 -7.08 13.87
C GLN A 344 -19.69 -7.44 12.72
N LEU A 345 -19.27 -8.31 11.79
CA LEU A 345 -20.13 -8.85 10.72
C LEU A 345 -21.34 -9.64 11.24
N ASN A 346 -21.25 -10.21 12.46
CA ASN A 346 -22.35 -10.93 13.08
C ASN A 346 -23.32 -10.02 13.89
N ARG A 347 -23.05 -8.72 13.97
CA ARG A 347 -23.84 -7.75 14.76
C ARG A 347 -24.56 -6.70 13.92
N GLU A 348 -24.28 -6.63 12.62
CA GLU A 348 -25.03 -5.87 11.61
C GLU A 348 -25.95 -6.83 10.84
#